data_AF-A0A8S3ECQ8-F1
#
_entry.id   AF-A0A8S3ECQ8-F1
#
_cell.length_a   1.000
_cell.length_b   1.000
_cell.length_c   1.000
_cell.angle_alpha   90.00
_cell.angle_beta   90.00
_cell.angle_gamma   90.00
#
_symmetry.space_group_name_H-M   'P 1'
#
loop_
_entity.id
_entity.type
_entity.pdbx_description
1 polymer ?
#
loop_
_entity_poly.entity_id
_entity_poly.type
_entity_poly.pdbx_seq_one_letter_code
_entity_poly.pdbx_strand_id
1 'polypeptide(L)'
;MQQQLKFVNKGLNLINMKAHVGKIVMEAEEWFSRWPDSGEIDLMKEFSQLIILTASRCLLGKEIRENVQTKFAHLYQQLSD
;
A
#
# COMPACT_ATOMS: atom_id res chain seq x y z
N MET A 1 14.73 4.94 -21.54
CA MET A 1 13.32 5.10 -21.13
C MET A 1 12.39 3.98 -21.64
N GLN A 2 12.25 3.72 -22.95
CA GLN A 2 11.34 2.66 -23.46
C GLN A 2 11.60 1.25 -22.90
N GLN A 3 12.86 0.87 -22.66
CA GLN A 3 13.20 -0.43 -22.07
C GLN A 3 12.82 -0.52 -20.58
N GLN A 4 12.90 0.58 -19.82
CA GLN A 4 12.48 0.62 -18.41
C GLN A 4 10.96 0.42 -18.27
N LEU A 5 10.19 1.04 -19.16
CA LEU A 5 8.73 0.92 -19.19
C LEU A 5 8.27 -0.52 -19.46
N LYS A 6 9.02 -1.28 -20.28
CA LYS A 6 8.74 -2.70 -20.53
C LYS A 6 8.85 -3.56 -19.28
N PHE A 7 9.79 -3.25 -18.37
CA PHE A 7 9.92 -3.98 -17.10
C PHE A 7 8.72 -3.72 -16.18
N VAL A 8 8.27 -2.47 -16.10
CA VAL A 8 7.07 -2.09 -15.32
C VAL A 8 5.82 -2.77 -15.89
N ASN A 9 5.60 -2.70 -17.21
CA ASN A 9 4.44 -3.33 -17.85
C ASN A 9 4.40 -4.85 -17.67
N LYS A 10 5.56 -5.52 -17.64
CA LYS A 10 5.63 -6.95 -17.28
C LYS A 10 5.20 -7.18 -15.83
N GLY A 11 5.54 -6.29 -14.91
CA GLY A 11 5.06 -6.32 -13.52
C GLY A 11 3.55 -6.11 -13.38
N LEU A 12 2.96 -5.30 -14.27
CA LEU A 12 1.54 -4.92 -14.21
C LEU A 12 0.62 -5.73 -15.13
N ASN A 13 1.03 -6.93 -15.55
CA ASN A 13 0.20 -7.78 -16.41
C ASN A 13 -1.01 -8.37 -15.66
N LEU A 14 -2.00 -8.88 -16.40
CA LEU A 14 -3.25 -9.41 -15.84
C LEU A 14 -3.05 -10.50 -14.77
N ILE A 15 -2.07 -11.38 -14.95
CA ILE A 15 -1.79 -12.47 -14.00
C ILE A 15 -1.32 -11.87 -12.67
N ASN A 16 -0.39 -10.92 -12.73
CA ASN A 16 0.12 -10.23 -11.54
C ASN A 16 -0.97 -9.37 -10.87
N MET A 17 -1.80 -8.68 -11.65
CA MET A 17 -2.93 -7.90 -11.13
C MET A 17 -3.94 -8.79 -10.39
N LYS A 18 -4.27 -9.96 -10.92
CA LYS A 18 -5.12 -10.94 -10.22
C LYS A 18 -4.49 -11.40 -8.91
N ALA A 19 -3.18 -11.63 -8.89
CA ALA A 19 -2.45 -12.00 -7.68
C ALA A 19 -2.38 -10.85 -6.65
N HIS A 20 -2.55 -9.59 -7.06
CA HIS A 20 -2.60 -8.44 -6.14
C HIS A 20 -3.92 -8.37 -5.37
N VAL A 21 -5.03 -8.87 -5.90
CA VAL A 21 -6.35 -8.78 -5.25
C VAL A 21 -6.31 -9.36 -3.84
N GLY A 22 -5.80 -10.58 -3.66
CA GLY A 22 -5.70 -11.20 -2.34
C GLY A 22 -4.78 -10.44 -1.37
N LYS A 23 -3.73 -9.79 -1.90
CA LYS A 23 -2.82 -8.96 -1.10
C LYS A 23 -3.49 -7.67 -0.64
N ILE A 24 -4.30 -7.06 -1.51
CA ILE A 24 -5.03 -5.82 -1.20
C ILE A 24 -6.11 -6.10 -0.15
N VAL A 25 -6.86 -7.19 -0.31
CA VAL A 25 -7.89 -7.61 0.67
C VAL A 25 -7.26 -7.84 2.04
N MET A 26 -6.16 -8.60 2.11
CA MET A 26 -5.44 -8.86 3.37
C MET A 26 -5.03 -7.56 4.08
N GLU A 27 -4.44 -6.60 3.36
CA GLU A 27 -4.03 -5.31 3.92
C GLU A 27 -5.23 -4.48 4.40
N ALA A 28 -6.34 -4.50 3.66
CA ALA A 28 -7.55 -3.79 4.04
C ALA A 28 -8.19 -4.41 5.30
N GLU A 29 -8.32 -5.73 5.34
CA GLU A 29 -8.83 -6.46 6.50
C GLU A 29 -7.97 -6.19 7.75
N GLU A 30 -6.64 -6.28 7.62
CA GLU A 30 -5.72 -5.96 8.72
C GLU A 30 -5.84 -4.49 9.15
N TRP A 31 -5.91 -3.55 8.20
CA TRP A 31 -6.03 -2.12 8.49
C TRP A 31 -7.30 -1.80 9.28
N PHE A 32 -8.45 -2.26 8.79
CA PHE A 32 -9.78 -1.98 9.34
C PHE A 32 -10.10 -2.84 10.57
N SER A 33 -9.42 -3.97 10.80
CA SER A 33 -9.60 -4.78 12.03
C SER A 33 -9.27 -4.03 13.33
N ARG A 34 -8.52 -2.93 13.22
CA ARG A 34 -8.13 -2.07 14.36
C ARG A 34 -9.16 -0.98 14.65
N TRP A 35 -10.17 -0.81 13.81
CA TRP A 35 -11.20 0.20 13.99
C TRP A 35 -12.20 -0.23 15.08
N PRO A 36 -12.73 0.72 15.86
CA PRO A 36 -13.86 0.47 16.76
C PRO A 36 -15.17 0.31 15.98
N ASP A 37 -16.22 -0.17 16.64
CA ASP A 37 -17.55 -0.35 16.03
C ASP A 37 -18.16 0.94 15.47
N SER A 38 -17.79 2.11 16.03
CA SER A 38 -18.18 3.42 15.53
C SER A 38 -17.18 4.52 15.93
N GLY A 39 -17.15 5.60 15.15
CA GLY A 39 -16.29 6.76 15.40
C GLY A 39 -16.18 7.67 14.18
N GLU A 40 -15.31 8.68 14.29
CA GLU A 40 -14.96 9.60 13.21
C GLU A 40 -13.47 9.49 12.90
N ILE A 41 -13.12 9.59 11.61
CA ILE A 41 -11.74 9.49 11.12
C ILE A 41 -11.48 10.53 10.03
N ASP A 42 -10.20 10.84 9.81
CA ASP A 42 -9.77 11.53 8.60
C ASP A 42 -9.62 10.52 7.46
N LEU A 43 -10.60 10.50 6.55
CA LEU A 43 -10.64 9.57 5.43
C LEU A 43 -9.40 9.70 4.53
N MET A 44 -8.92 10.92 4.29
CA MET A 44 -7.77 11.15 3.41
C MET A 44 -6.50 10.55 4.03
N LYS A 45 -6.29 10.77 5.32
CA LYS A 45 -5.15 10.24 6.07
C LYS A 45 -5.18 8.72 6.14
N GLU A 46 -6.34 8.13 6.40
CA GLU A 46 -6.49 6.68 6.52
C GLU A 46 -6.29 5.97 5.17
N PHE A 47 -6.95 6.44 4.12
CA PHE A 47 -6.80 5.85 2.78
C PHE A 47 -5.39 6.05 2.22
N SER A 48 -4.75 7.19 2.46
CA SER A 48 -3.36 7.40 2.04
C SER A 48 -2.45 6.32 2.64
N GLN A 49 -2.57 6.05 3.94
CA GLN A 49 -1.78 5.00 4.59
C GLN A 49 -2.09 3.61 4.00
N LEU A 50 -3.37 3.26 3.85
CA LEU A 50 -3.77 1.98 3.27
C LEU A 50 -3.25 1.80 1.83
N ILE A 51 -3.27 2.85 1.01
CA ILE A 51 -2.76 2.81 -0.37
C ILE A 51 -1.25 2.55 -0.39
N ILE A 52 -0.48 3.16 0.51
CA ILE A 52 0.96 2.89 0.59
C ILE A 52 1.24 1.44 1.01
N LEU A 53 0.49 0.90 1.97
CA LEU A 53 0.69 -0.48 2.42
C LEU A 53 0.34 -1.48 1.32
N THR A 54 -0.77 -1.27 0.61
CA THR A 54 -1.16 -2.12 -0.53
C THR A 54 -0.17 -1.99 -1.69
N ALA A 55 0.25 -0.78 -2.05
CA ALA A 55 1.22 -0.54 -3.12
C ALA A 55 2.58 -1.17 -2.81
N SER A 56 3.08 -1.02 -1.57
CA SER A 56 4.36 -1.61 -1.17
C SER A 56 4.31 -3.15 -1.22
N ARG A 57 3.23 -3.78 -0.73
CA ARG A 57 3.07 -5.25 -0.81
C ARG A 57 2.94 -5.76 -2.25
N CYS A 58 2.24 -5.02 -3.11
CA CYS A 58 1.97 -5.44 -4.49
C CYS A 58 3.17 -5.22 -5.41
N LEU A 59 3.84 -4.07 -5.30
CA LEU A 59 4.84 -3.62 -6.28
C LEU A 59 6.28 -3.77 -5.79
N LEU A 60 6.53 -3.62 -4.48
CA LEU A 60 7.88 -3.57 -3.92
C LEU A 60 8.27 -4.85 -3.18
N GLY A 61 7.27 -5.65 -2.77
CA GLY A 61 7.47 -6.94 -2.12
C GLY A 61 7.38 -6.89 -0.59
N LYS A 62 7.39 -8.08 0.02
CA LYS A 62 7.11 -8.28 1.44
C LYS A 62 8.12 -7.58 2.36
N GLU A 63 9.41 -7.70 2.07
CA GLU A 63 10.48 -7.11 2.87
C GLU A 63 10.34 -5.58 2.96
N ILE A 64 10.03 -4.92 1.83
CA ILE A 64 9.80 -3.47 1.83
C ILE A 64 8.53 -3.14 2.61
N ARG A 65 7.44 -3.87 2.40
CA ARG A 65 6.17 -3.65 3.13
C ARG A 65 6.35 -3.74 4.66
N GLU A 66 7.13 -4.68 5.15
CA GLU A 66 7.40 -4.83 6.59
C GLU A 66 8.19 -3.64 7.15
N ASN A 67 9.09 -3.07 6.35
CA ASN A 67 9.89 -1.90 6.73
C ASN A 67 9.19 -0.55 6.51
N VAL A 68 8.15 -0.50 5.68
CA VAL A 68 7.43 0.74 5.34
C VAL A 68 6.71 1.30 6.57
N GLN A 69 6.16 0.46 7.45
CA GLN A 69 5.38 0.92 8.59
C GLN A 69 6.20 1.83 9.54
N THR A 70 7.50 1.52 9.73
CA THR A 70 8.42 2.32 10.55
C THR A 70 8.86 3.61 9.86
N LYS A 71 9.08 3.58 8.54
CA LYS A 71 9.56 4.74 7.76
C LYS A 71 8.44 5.70 7.38
N PHE A 72 7.20 5.22 7.23
CA PHE A 72 6.09 6.03 6.75
C PHE A 72 5.60 7.02 7.80
N ALA A 73 5.60 6.64 9.09
CA ALA A 73 5.31 7.58 10.17
C ALA A 73 6.22 8.82 10.12
N HIS A 74 7.50 8.61 9.80
CA HIS A 74 8.49 9.68 9.68
C HIS A 74 8.31 10.52 8.40
N LEU A 75 8.12 9.87 7.25
CA LEU A 75 7.98 10.57 5.96
C LEU A 75 6.65 11.32 5.82
N TYR A 76 5.56 10.83 6.42
CA TYR A 76 4.28 11.54 6.40
C TYR A 76 4.32 12.81 7.26
N GLN A 77 5.00 12.78 8.41
CA GLN A 77 5.23 14.00 9.21
C GLN A 77 5.99 15.08 8.41
N GLN A 78 6.93 14.68 7.54
CA GLN A 78 7.72 15.61 6.72
C GLN A 78 7.01 16.17 5.49
N LEU A 79 5.91 15.55 5.05
CA LEU A 79 5.13 16.00 3.88
C LEU A 79 4.03 17.01 4.24
N SER A 80 3.69 17.08 5.53
CA SER A 80 2.72 18.02 6.10
C SER A 80 3.35 19.31 6.66
N ASP A 81 4.68 19.45 6.52
CA ASP A 81 5.46 20.67 6.79
C ASP A 81 5.91 21.33 5.47
#